data_AF-A0A7V0TLN9-F1
#
_entry.id   AF-A0A7V0TLN9-F1
#
_cell.length_a   1.000
_cell.length_b   1.000
_cell.length_c   1.000
_cell.angle_alpha   90.00
_cell.angle_beta   90.00
_cell.angle_gamma   90.00
#
_symmetry.space_group_name_H-M   'P 1'
#
loop_
_entity.id
_entity.type
_entity.pdbx_description
1 polymer ?
#
loop_
_entity_poly.entity_id
_entity_poly.type
_entity_poly.pdbx_seq_one_letter_code
_entity_poly.pdbx_strand_id
1 'polypeptide(L)'
;MIRIMVLMYLACWFSFIIGYLFIRSGSRSARKLEKFVWNSRIRKFQIQPFREILRLYEQKIFLLLFLLVIGINFTMVIFQAIAGLILIAPVIVLYQGFFVGLLIAQADRKTALFSLFVLIFELGAFSTAGAIGLSTGIDWIFMKVSFTDSIKNVIAQGNYFIPIICLFLNGLFEASGVFLGIEGVPGVKAVKEQLFK
;
A
#
# COMPACT_ATOMS: atom_id res chain seq x y z
N MET A 1 3.59 -19.84 8.99
CA MET A 1 3.64 -18.64 8.12
C MET A 1 2.29 -18.24 7.51
N ILE A 2 1.58 -19.09 6.74
CA ILE A 2 0.31 -18.71 6.06
C ILE A 2 -0.72 -18.09 7.01
N ARG A 3 -0.91 -18.64 8.21
CA ARG A 3 -1.81 -18.08 9.22
C ARG A 3 -1.47 -16.63 9.59
N ILE A 4 -0.18 -16.31 9.74
CA ILE A 4 0.29 -14.95 10.03
C ILE A 4 -0.02 -14.01 8.86
N MET A 5 0.21 -14.47 7.62
CA MET A 5 -0.13 -13.71 6.42
C MET A 5 -1.62 -13.35 6.36
N VAL A 6 -2.49 -14.34 6.59
CA VAL A 6 -3.95 -14.14 6.61
C VAL A 6 -4.34 -13.16 7.71
N LEU A 7 -3.82 -13.31 8.93
CA LEU A 7 -4.12 -12.41 10.04
C LEU A 7 -3.66 -10.98 9.77
N MET A 8 -2.45 -10.78 9.25
CA MET A 8 -1.96 -9.44 8.90
C MET A 8 -2.80 -8.80 7.81
N TYR A 9 -3.19 -9.57 6.79
CA TYR A 9 -4.03 -9.08 5.70
C TYR A 9 -5.42 -8.67 6.19
N LEU A 10 -6.07 -9.50 7.03
CA LEU A 10 -7.36 -9.18 7.64
C LEU A 10 -7.27 -7.96 8.57
N ALA A 11 -6.20 -7.85 9.35
CA ALA A 11 -5.95 -6.68 10.20
C ALA A 11 -5.81 -5.40 9.37
N CYS A 12 -5.12 -5.47 8.23
CA CYS A 12 -5.00 -4.36 7.29
C CYS A 12 -6.38 -3.89 6.78
N TRP A 13 -7.20 -4.84 6.31
CA TRP A 13 -8.54 -4.54 5.81
C TRP A 13 -9.49 -4.02 6.89
N PHE A 14 -9.40 -4.57 8.10
CA PHE A 14 -10.16 -4.05 9.23
C PHE A 14 -9.78 -2.59 9.54
N SER A 15 -8.49 -2.29 9.55
CA SER A 15 -8.00 -0.92 9.75
C SER A 15 -8.41 0.01 8.61
N PHE A 16 -8.40 -0.49 7.37
CA PHE A 16 -8.92 0.21 6.19
C PHE A 16 -10.39 0.63 6.37
N ILE A 17 -11.24 -0.29 6.82
CA ILE A 17 -12.66 0.00 7.07
C ILE A 17 -12.78 1.11 8.12
N ILE A 18 -12.00 1.05 9.20
CA ILE A 18 -11.99 2.10 10.24
C ILE A 18 -11.60 3.45 9.65
N GLY A 19 -10.53 3.53 8.85
CA GLY A 19 -10.10 4.77 8.19
C GLY A 19 -11.18 5.31 7.25
N TYR A 20 -11.77 4.44 6.44
CA TYR A 20 -12.84 4.82 5.52
C TYR A 20 -14.06 5.39 6.26
N LEU A 21 -14.55 4.68 7.29
CA LEU A 21 -15.69 5.10 8.10
C LEU A 21 -15.38 6.38 8.90
N PHE A 22 -14.15 6.56 9.36
CA PHE A 22 -13.74 7.75 10.09
C PHE A 22 -13.95 9.02 9.26
N ILE A 23 -13.51 9.06 8.00
CA ILE A 23 -13.76 10.20 7.11
C ILE A 23 -15.26 10.36 6.83
N ARG A 24 -15.97 9.26 6.57
CA ARG A 24 -17.41 9.27 6.29
C ARG A 24 -18.27 9.73 7.46
N SER A 25 -17.78 9.62 8.70
CA SER A 25 -18.48 10.14 9.89
C SER A 25 -18.78 11.64 9.82
N GLY A 26 -17.99 12.40 9.05
CA GLY A 26 -18.16 13.84 8.90
C GLY A 26 -17.89 14.65 10.18
N SER A 27 -17.33 14.01 11.22
CA SER A 27 -16.97 14.67 12.49
C SER A 27 -15.97 15.81 12.28
N ARG A 28 -15.88 16.75 13.23
CA ARG A 28 -14.94 17.88 13.15
C ARG A 28 -13.49 17.41 12.98
N SER A 29 -13.11 16.36 13.71
CA SER A 29 -11.78 15.74 13.61
C SER A 29 -11.57 15.06 12.26
N ALA A 30 -12.59 14.35 11.74
CA ALA A 30 -12.53 13.73 10.43
C ALA A 30 -12.33 14.75 9.31
N ARG A 31 -13.08 15.86 9.30
CA ARG A 31 -12.92 16.94 8.31
C ARG A 31 -11.54 17.58 8.38
N LYS A 32 -10.99 17.79 9.59
CA LYS A 32 -9.63 18.33 9.78
C LYS A 32 -8.58 17.37 9.20
N LEU A 33 -8.71 16.08 9.48
CA LEU A 33 -7.80 15.06 8.96
C LEU A 33 -7.92 14.92 7.44
N GLU A 34 -9.15 14.93 6.90
CA GLU A 34 -9.41 14.88 5.47
C GLU A 34 -8.67 16.01 4.73
N LYS A 35 -8.84 17.26 5.17
CA LYS A 35 -8.15 18.43 4.61
C LYS A 35 -6.63 18.28 4.68
N PHE A 36 -6.12 17.86 5.84
CA PHE A 36 -4.68 17.65 6.02
C PHE A 36 -4.14 16.61 5.03
N VAL A 37 -4.79 15.45 4.92
CA VAL A 37 -4.36 14.34 4.04
C VAL A 37 -4.45 14.76 2.57
N TRP A 38 -5.54 15.42 2.16
CA TRP A 38 -5.71 15.95 0.81
C TRP A 38 -4.59 16.92 0.42
N ASN A 39 -4.38 17.95 1.24
CA ASN A 39 -3.40 19.01 0.97
C ASN A 39 -1.96 18.47 1.03
N SER A 40 -1.69 17.50 1.89
CA SER A 40 -0.38 16.86 1.98
C SER A 40 -0.08 16.00 0.76
N ARG A 41 -1.09 15.29 0.22
CA ARG A 41 -0.91 14.54 -1.02
C ARG A 41 -0.66 15.45 -2.22
N ILE A 42 -1.45 16.52 -2.40
CA ILE A 42 -1.19 17.48 -3.48
C ILE A 42 0.26 17.94 -3.44
N ARG A 43 0.76 18.35 -2.26
CA ARG A 43 2.16 18.77 -2.10
C ARG A 43 3.16 17.66 -2.43
N LYS A 44 2.91 16.41 -1.98
CA LYS A 44 3.79 15.27 -2.26
C LYS A 44 3.87 14.93 -3.74
N PHE A 45 2.76 15.02 -4.47
CA PHE A 45 2.69 14.78 -5.91
C PHE A 45 3.41 15.84 -6.76
N GLN A 46 3.80 16.98 -6.18
CA GLN A 46 4.66 17.97 -6.85
C GLN A 46 6.15 17.59 -6.86
N ILE A 47 6.54 16.56 -6.08
CA ILE A 47 7.94 16.17 -5.86
C ILE A 47 8.19 14.79 -6.49
N GLN A 48 9.42 14.52 -6.92
CA GLN A 48 9.84 13.20 -7.40
C GLN A 48 9.78 12.15 -6.27
N PRO A 49 9.46 10.87 -6.56
CA PRO A 49 9.10 10.29 -7.87
C PRO A 49 7.62 10.46 -8.25
N PHE A 50 6.78 10.99 -7.36
CA PHE A 50 5.32 11.06 -7.56
C PHE A 50 4.91 12.00 -8.69
N ARG A 51 5.69 13.06 -8.93
CA ARG A 51 5.50 13.94 -10.09
C ARG A 51 5.63 13.18 -11.42
N GLU A 52 6.52 12.19 -11.48
CA GLU A 52 6.75 11.39 -12.68
C GLU A 52 5.59 10.44 -12.96
N ILE A 53 4.97 9.87 -11.91
CA ILE A 53 3.74 9.07 -12.02
C ILE A 53 2.66 9.86 -12.76
N LEU A 54 2.41 11.11 -12.34
CA LEU A 54 1.40 11.95 -12.98
C LEU A 54 1.74 12.25 -14.45
N ARG A 55 3.01 12.56 -14.74
CA ARG A 55 3.46 12.81 -16.12
C ARG A 55 3.22 11.59 -17.02
N LEU A 56 3.62 10.41 -16.56
CA LEU A 56 3.46 9.16 -17.32
C LEU A 56 1.99 8.79 -17.49
N TYR A 57 1.16 9.07 -16.47
CA TYR A 57 -0.27 8.88 -16.52
C TYR A 57 -0.92 9.76 -17.61
N GLU A 58 -0.56 11.05 -17.66
CA GLU A 58 -1.04 11.97 -18.70
C GLU A 58 -0.61 11.56 -20.10
N GLN A 59 0.63 11.11 -20.25
CA GLN A 59 1.18 10.61 -21.51
C GLN A 59 0.65 9.21 -21.87
N LYS A 60 -0.13 8.57 -20.97
CA LYS A 60 -0.66 7.22 -21.11
C LYS A 60 0.42 6.17 -21.40
N ILE A 61 1.63 6.36 -20.85
CA ILE A 61 2.75 5.44 -21.05
C ILE A 61 2.67 4.31 -20.01
N PHE A 62 1.92 3.27 -20.36
CA PHE A 62 1.64 2.14 -19.49
C PHE A 62 2.91 1.46 -18.94
N LEU A 63 3.86 1.09 -19.81
CA LEU A 63 5.02 0.28 -19.41
C LEU A 63 5.91 1.01 -18.38
N LEU A 64 6.18 2.30 -18.60
CA LEU A 64 6.99 3.07 -17.65
C LEU A 64 6.26 3.30 -16.32
N LEU A 65 4.93 3.53 -16.37
CA LEU A 65 4.13 3.67 -15.16
C LEU A 65 4.12 2.36 -14.36
N PHE A 66 3.93 1.22 -15.02
CA PHE A 66 4.01 -0.12 -14.44
C PHE A 66 5.35 -0.34 -13.71
N LEU A 67 6.47 -0.08 -14.39
CA LEU A 67 7.80 -0.24 -13.82
C LEU A 67 8.04 0.70 -12.63
N LEU A 68 7.57 1.95 -12.72
CA LEU A 68 7.71 2.94 -11.65
C LEU A 68 6.88 2.57 -10.42
N VAL A 69 5.64 2.13 -10.59
CA VAL A 69 4.77 1.66 -9.51
C VAL A 69 5.39 0.44 -8.82
N ILE A 70 5.88 -0.54 -9.59
CA ILE A 70 6.60 -1.69 -9.02
C ILE A 70 7.83 -1.23 -8.26
N GLY A 71 8.64 -0.33 -8.83
CA GLY A 71 9.85 0.17 -8.17
C GLY A 71 9.56 0.83 -6.83
N ILE A 72 8.56 1.70 -6.77
CA ILE A 72 8.13 2.36 -5.53
C ILE A 72 7.62 1.32 -4.53
N ASN A 73 6.71 0.45 -4.95
CA ASN A 73 6.09 -0.53 -4.04
C ASN A 73 7.07 -1.64 -3.62
N PHE A 74 8.09 -1.94 -4.42
CA PHE A 74 9.16 -2.86 -4.05
C PHE A 74 9.93 -2.38 -2.82
N THR A 75 10.23 -1.08 -2.74
CA THR A 75 10.89 -0.50 -1.55
C THR A 75 10.03 -0.66 -0.30
N MET A 76 8.71 -0.49 -0.42
CA MET A 76 7.75 -0.68 0.67
C MET A 76 7.61 -2.15 1.07
N VAL A 77 7.66 -3.09 0.11
CA VAL A 77 7.71 -4.54 0.39
C VAL A 77 8.96 -4.91 1.20
N ILE A 78 10.13 -4.42 0.81
CA ILE A 78 11.38 -4.64 1.56
C ILE A 78 11.26 -4.04 2.96
N PHE A 79 10.79 -2.79 3.06
CA PHE A 79 10.62 -2.12 4.35
C PHE A 79 9.68 -2.90 5.27
N GLN A 80 8.56 -3.42 4.76
CA GLN A 80 7.65 -4.25 5.55
C GLN A 80 8.30 -5.54 6.02
N ALA A 81 9.09 -6.21 5.18
CA ALA A 81 9.84 -7.40 5.59
C ALA A 81 10.85 -7.08 6.70
N ILE A 82 11.61 -5.99 6.59
CA ILE A 82 12.57 -5.54 7.62
C ILE A 82 11.83 -5.17 8.91
N ALA A 83 10.72 -4.43 8.83
CA ALA A 83 9.90 -4.10 9.98
C ALA A 83 9.33 -5.35 10.66
N GLY A 84 9.05 -6.40 9.89
CA GLY A 84 8.66 -7.70 10.42
C GLY A 84 9.76 -8.35 11.25
N LEU A 85 11.01 -8.30 10.78
CA LEU A 85 12.16 -8.87 11.52
C LEU A 85 12.29 -8.30 12.92
N ILE A 86 11.99 -7.00 13.08
CA ILE A 86 11.98 -6.30 14.38
C ILE A 86 10.59 -6.25 15.05
N LEU A 87 9.64 -7.06 14.57
CA LEU A 87 8.30 -7.27 15.15
C LEU A 87 7.35 -6.06 15.08
N ILE A 88 7.66 -5.03 14.29
CA ILE A 88 6.85 -3.81 14.15
C ILE A 88 5.86 -3.88 12.99
N ALA A 89 6.02 -4.81 12.04
CA ALA A 89 5.14 -4.93 10.87
C ALA A 89 3.63 -4.92 11.17
N PRO A 90 3.10 -5.56 12.23
CA PRO A 90 1.67 -5.49 12.54
C PRO A 90 1.16 -4.05 12.74
N VAL A 91 1.94 -3.20 13.41
CA VAL A 91 1.60 -1.79 13.64
C VAL A 91 1.62 -1.02 12.32
N ILE A 92 2.62 -1.26 11.48
CA ILE A 92 2.75 -0.59 10.18
C ILE A 92 1.60 -0.98 9.25
N VAL A 93 1.22 -2.25 9.22
CA VAL A 93 0.11 -2.74 8.38
C VAL A 93 -1.23 -2.16 8.81
N LEU A 94 -1.47 -2.00 10.13
CA LEU A 94 -2.63 -1.27 10.64
C LEU A 94 -2.59 0.20 10.22
N TYR A 95 -1.48 0.89 10.48
CA TYR A 95 -1.32 2.30 10.09
C TYR A 95 -1.59 2.48 8.59
N GLN A 96 -1.00 1.63 7.76
CA GLN A 96 -1.17 1.66 6.32
C GLN A 96 -2.63 1.43 5.91
N GLY A 97 -3.27 0.38 6.43
CA GLY A 97 -4.67 0.09 6.16
C GLY A 97 -5.55 1.30 6.47
N PHE A 98 -5.43 1.86 7.68
CA PHE A 98 -6.14 3.06 8.10
C PHE A 98 -5.94 4.22 7.12
N PHE A 99 -4.69 4.56 6.80
CA PHE A 99 -4.39 5.68 5.91
C PHE A 99 -4.99 5.50 4.54
N VAL A 100 -4.84 4.33 3.92
CA VAL A 100 -5.43 4.00 2.62
C VAL A 100 -6.97 4.12 2.68
N GLY A 101 -7.59 3.70 3.78
CA GLY A 101 -9.03 3.91 4.02
C GLY A 101 -9.43 5.39 3.95
N LEU A 102 -8.65 6.28 4.58
CA LEU A 102 -8.86 7.73 4.50
C LEU A 102 -8.76 8.23 3.04
N LEU A 103 -7.85 7.67 2.25
CA LEU A 103 -7.59 8.07 0.87
C LEU A 103 -8.78 7.72 -0.03
N ILE A 104 -9.32 6.51 0.11
CA ILE A 104 -10.43 6.01 -0.71
C ILE A 104 -11.74 6.70 -0.36
N ALA A 105 -11.95 7.08 0.91
CA ALA A 105 -13.14 7.83 1.31
C ALA A 105 -13.29 9.19 0.60
N GLN A 106 -12.18 9.74 0.08
CA GLN A 106 -12.12 11.01 -0.63
C GLN A 106 -12.23 10.86 -2.16
N ALA A 107 -12.22 9.64 -2.68
CA ALA A 107 -12.29 9.36 -4.11
C ALA A 107 -13.72 9.52 -4.65
N ASP A 108 -13.85 9.84 -5.93
CA ASP A 108 -15.11 9.62 -6.64
C ASP A 108 -15.42 8.11 -6.74
N ARG A 109 -16.68 7.77 -7.04
CA ARG A 109 -17.14 6.37 -7.01
C ARG A 109 -16.35 5.45 -7.96
N LYS A 110 -15.99 5.94 -9.15
CA LYS A 110 -15.29 5.14 -10.16
C LYS A 110 -13.85 4.87 -9.70
N THR A 111 -13.16 5.91 -9.26
CA THR A 111 -11.80 5.79 -8.71
C THR A 111 -11.78 4.92 -7.46
N ALA A 112 -12.74 5.09 -6.55
CA ALA A 112 -12.85 4.27 -5.34
C ALA A 112 -12.94 2.77 -5.66
N LEU A 113 -13.84 2.39 -6.57
CA LEU A 113 -14.05 0.98 -6.95
C LEU A 113 -12.80 0.37 -7.58
N PHE A 114 -12.17 1.08 -8.52
CA PHE A 114 -10.93 0.62 -9.13
C PHE A 114 -9.79 0.50 -8.12
N SER A 115 -9.62 1.50 -7.26
CA SER A 115 -8.61 1.45 -6.21
C SER A 115 -8.83 0.28 -5.25
N LEU A 116 -10.07 -0.10 -4.94
CA LEU A 116 -10.31 -1.31 -4.14
C LEU A 116 -9.72 -2.57 -4.79
N PHE A 117 -9.80 -2.71 -6.11
CA PHE A 117 -9.17 -3.82 -6.83
C PHE A 117 -7.64 -3.77 -6.77
N VAL A 118 -7.05 -2.59 -6.96
CA VAL A 118 -5.59 -2.38 -6.83
C VAL A 118 -5.13 -2.77 -5.41
N LEU A 119 -5.90 -2.34 -4.39
CA LEU A 119 -5.58 -2.54 -2.98
C LEU A 119 -5.60 -4.00 -2.54
N ILE A 120 -6.35 -4.89 -3.21
CA ILE A 120 -6.28 -6.33 -2.95
C ILE A 120 -4.83 -6.81 -3.07
N PHE A 121 -4.13 -6.36 -4.11
CA PHE A 121 -2.77 -6.75 -4.42
C PHE A 121 -1.75 -5.90 -3.68
N GLU A 122 -1.95 -4.58 -3.58
CA GLU A 122 -1.05 -3.69 -2.85
C GLU A 122 -0.94 -4.09 -1.36
N LEU A 123 -2.08 -4.15 -0.66
CA LEU A 123 -2.10 -4.54 0.75
C LEU A 123 -1.70 -6.01 0.93
N GLY A 124 -1.95 -6.85 -0.07
CA GLY A 124 -1.51 -8.24 -0.12
C GLY A 124 0.01 -8.35 -0.11
N ALA A 125 0.68 -7.58 -0.98
CA ALA A 125 2.14 -7.55 -1.07
C ALA A 125 2.77 -7.11 0.25
N PHE A 126 2.28 -6.02 0.84
CA PHE A 126 2.81 -5.45 2.08
C PHE A 126 2.55 -6.34 3.30
N SER A 127 1.33 -6.86 3.43
CA SER A 127 0.97 -7.71 4.58
C SER A 127 1.70 -9.04 4.55
N THR A 128 1.85 -9.65 3.37
CA THR A 128 2.55 -10.94 3.24
C THR A 128 4.06 -10.79 3.40
N ALA A 129 4.65 -9.69 2.91
CA ALA A 129 6.05 -9.37 3.18
C ALA A 129 6.32 -9.12 4.66
N GLY A 130 5.46 -8.33 5.32
CA GLY A 130 5.53 -8.12 6.76
C GLY A 130 5.38 -9.42 7.57
N ALA A 131 4.52 -10.33 7.13
CA ALA A 131 4.32 -11.63 7.77
C ALA A 131 5.54 -12.56 7.61
N ILE A 132 6.21 -12.53 6.46
CA ILE A 132 7.48 -13.25 6.26
C ILE A 132 8.52 -12.72 7.25
N GLY A 133 8.72 -11.41 7.28
CA GLY A 133 9.64 -10.76 8.22
C GLY A 133 9.32 -11.11 9.67
N LEU A 134 8.05 -11.03 10.05
CA LEU A 134 7.57 -11.32 11.40
C LEU A 134 7.82 -12.79 11.79
N SER A 135 7.54 -13.74 10.89
CA SER A 135 7.80 -15.15 11.14
C SER A 135 9.29 -15.39 11.38
N THR A 136 10.16 -14.83 10.53
CA THR A 136 11.62 -14.93 10.69
C THR A 136 12.09 -14.27 11.98
N GLY A 137 11.56 -13.10 12.31
CA GLY A 137 11.88 -12.38 13.55
C GLY A 137 11.48 -13.17 14.79
N ILE A 138 10.32 -13.83 14.78
CA ILE A 138 9.88 -14.68 15.90
C ILE A 138 10.82 -15.88 16.07
N ASP A 139 11.14 -16.58 14.97
CA ASP A 139 12.01 -17.75 15.02
C ASP A 139 13.41 -17.37 15.55
N TRP A 140 13.94 -16.22 15.09
CA TRP A 140 15.24 -15.72 15.48
C TRP A 140 15.29 -15.24 16.94
N ILE A 141 14.34 -14.38 17.35
CA ILE A 141 14.39 -13.68 18.64
C ILE A 141 13.84 -14.55 19.77
N PHE A 142 12.70 -15.21 19.56
CA PHE A 142 12.00 -15.93 20.63
C PHE A 142 12.29 -17.42 20.62
N MET A 143 12.37 -18.05 19.45
CA MET A 143 12.62 -19.49 19.33
C MET A 143 14.12 -19.82 19.33
N LYS A 144 14.99 -18.79 19.34
CA LYS A 144 16.46 -18.91 19.35
C LYS A 144 17.02 -19.75 18.20
N VAL A 145 16.31 -19.78 17.07
CA VAL A 145 16.79 -20.39 15.83
C VAL A 145 17.86 -19.48 15.22
N SER A 146 18.91 -20.05 14.62
CA SER A 146 19.93 -19.25 13.94
C SER A 146 19.26 -18.42 12.83
N PHE A 147 19.71 -17.18 12.64
CA PHE A 147 19.11 -16.30 11.63
C PHE A 147 19.13 -16.94 10.23
N THR A 148 20.23 -17.64 9.90
CA THR A 148 20.37 -18.37 8.63
C THR A 148 19.36 -19.49 8.48
N ASP A 149 19.06 -20.23 9.55
CA ASP A 149 18.10 -21.34 9.48
C ASP A 149 16.65 -20.82 9.46
N SER A 150 16.36 -19.71 10.13
CA SER A 150 15.08 -19.01 10.01
C SER A 150 14.80 -18.59 8.56
N ILE A 151 15.81 -18.07 7.84
CA ILE A 151 15.67 -17.75 6.41
C ILE A 151 15.44 -19.02 5.58
N LYS A 152 16.22 -20.08 5.80
CA LYS A 152 16.05 -21.35 5.07
C LYS A 152 14.65 -21.92 5.26
N ASN A 153 14.09 -21.83 6.47
CA ASN A 153 12.73 -22.29 6.76
C ASN A 153 11.68 -21.53 5.95
N VAL A 154 11.83 -20.21 5.79
CA VAL A 154 10.95 -19.40 4.94
C VAL A 154 11.06 -19.80 3.47
N ILE A 155 12.28 -20.00 2.97
CA ILE A 155 12.53 -20.40 1.58
C ILE A 155 11.93 -21.79 1.32
N ALA A 156 12.16 -22.75 2.22
CA ALA A 156 11.65 -24.12 2.12
C ALA A 156 10.11 -24.17 2.08
N GLN A 157 9.45 -23.22 2.74
CA GLN A 157 7.98 -23.11 2.71
C GLN A 157 7.43 -22.48 1.42
N GLY A 158 8.27 -21.91 0.55
CA GLY A 158 7.88 -21.39 -0.77
C GLY A 158 6.99 -20.14 -0.78
N ASN A 159 6.51 -19.66 0.38
CA ASN A 159 5.53 -18.56 0.41
C ASN A 159 6.14 -17.16 0.14
N TYR A 160 7.45 -17.06 -0.09
CA TYR A 160 8.12 -15.80 -0.46
C TYR A 160 7.71 -15.27 -1.84
N PHE A 161 7.14 -16.11 -2.70
CA PHE A 161 6.60 -15.69 -3.99
C PHE A 161 5.30 -14.89 -3.88
N ILE A 162 4.53 -15.06 -2.80
CA ILE A 162 3.24 -14.36 -2.62
C ILE A 162 3.39 -12.84 -2.70
N PRO A 163 4.27 -12.18 -1.91
CA PRO A 163 4.44 -10.73 -2.02
C PRO A 163 4.94 -10.27 -3.40
N ILE A 164 5.73 -11.09 -4.09
CA ILE A 164 6.24 -10.79 -5.43
C ILE A 164 5.10 -10.81 -6.46
N ILE A 165 4.27 -11.85 -6.44
CA ILE A 165 3.10 -11.96 -7.32
C ILE A 165 2.13 -10.80 -7.05
N CYS A 166 1.82 -10.54 -5.79
CA CYS A 166 0.98 -9.41 -5.39
C CYS A 166 1.57 -8.07 -5.86
N LEU A 167 2.88 -7.85 -5.73
CA LEU A 167 3.53 -6.63 -6.20
C LEU A 167 3.40 -6.46 -7.72
N PHE A 168 3.58 -7.55 -8.48
CA PHE A 168 3.48 -7.52 -9.93
C PHE A 168 2.05 -7.23 -10.39
N LEU A 169 1.07 -7.89 -9.77
CA LEU A 169 -0.35 -7.65 -10.04
C LEU A 169 -0.76 -6.23 -9.63
N ASN A 170 -0.25 -5.72 -8.50
CA ASN A 170 -0.48 -4.34 -8.09
C ASN A 170 -0.01 -3.36 -9.17
N GLY A 171 1.23 -3.49 -9.63
CA GLY A 171 1.75 -2.65 -10.70
C GLY A 171 0.92 -2.74 -11.99
N LEU A 172 0.51 -3.95 -12.38
CA LEU A 172 -0.30 -4.19 -13.57
C LEU A 172 -1.66 -3.48 -13.47
N PHE A 173 -2.36 -3.68 -12.36
CA PHE A 173 -3.68 -3.07 -12.15
C PHE A 173 -3.57 -1.56 -12.00
N GLU A 174 -2.67 -1.03 -11.19
CA GLU A 174 -2.52 0.41 -11.00
C GLU A 174 -2.17 1.11 -12.33
N ALA A 175 -1.22 0.58 -13.09
CA ALA A 175 -0.85 1.14 -14.38
C ALA A 175 -1.98 1.05 -15.42
N SER A 176 -2.87 0.04 -15.32
CA SER A 176 -4.02 -0.08 -16.23
C SER A 176 -5.03 1.07 -16.09
N GLY A 177 -4.95 1.85 -14.99
CA GLY A 177 -5.77 3.04 -14.77
C GLY A 177 -5.70 4.05 -15.91
N VAL A 178 -4.56 4.12 -16.62
CA VAL A 178 -4.36 4.99 -17.79
C VAL A 178 -5.36 4.73 -18.92
N PHE A 179 -5.73 3.46 -19.13
CA PHE A 179 -6.71 3.07 -20.16
C PHE A 179 -8.15 3.38 -19.72
N LEU A 180 -8.39 3.41 -18.41
CA LEU A 180 -9.70 3.64 -17.81
C LEU A 180 -9.94 5.11 -17.45
N GLY A 181 -8.93 5.98 -17.56
CA GLY A 181 -9.03 7.38 -17.16
C GLY A 181 -9.25 7.53 -15.65
N ILE A 182 -8.60 6.68 -14.85
CA ILE A 182 -8.59 6.73 -13.38
C ILE A 182 -7.29 7.36 -12.88
N GLU A 183 -7.36 8.66 -12.60
CA GLU A 183 -6.21 9.52 -12.24
C GLU A 183 -5.72 9.34 -10.78
N GLY A 184 -6.38 8.49 -10.00
CA GLY A 184 -6.08 8.29 -8.59
C GLY A 184 -6.62 9.40 -7.68
N VAL A 185 -6.07 9.50 -6.48
CA VAL A 185 -6.50 10.48 -5.47
C VAL A 185 -5.26 11.17 -4.89
N PRO A 186 -5.18 12.51 -4.89
CA PRO A 186 -5.96 13.43 -5.71
C PRO A 186 -5.71 13.18 -7.21
N GLY A 187 -6.71 13.42 -8.06
CA GLY A 187 -6.56 13.31 -9.51
C GLY A 187 -5.61 14.39 -10.08
N VAL A 188 -5.21 14.22 -11.34
CA VAL A 188 -4.21 15.06 -12.03
C VAL A 188 -4.64 16.52 -12.02
N LYS A 189 -5.92 16.79 -12.30
CA LYS A 189 -6.49 18.15 -12.28
C LYS A 189 -6.32 18.82 -10.92
N ALA A 190 -6.65 18.12 -9.83
CA ALA A 190 -6.54 18.67 -8.48
C ALA A 190 -5.09 18.99 -8.09
N VAL A 191 -4.13 18.23 -8.61
CA VAL A 191 -2.70 18.50 -8.39
C VAL A 191 -2.23 19.71 -9.21
N LYS A 192 -2.58 19.80 -10.49
CA LYS A 192 -2.17 20.91 -11.37
C LYS A 192 -2.77 22.25 -10.96
N GLU A 193 -4.06 22.27 -10.64
CA GLU A 193 -4.79 23.47 -10.23
C GLU A 193 -4.62 23.78 -8.74
N GLN A 194 -3.83 22.99 -8.00
CA GLN A 194 -3.60 23.15 -6.57
C GLN A 194 -4.90 23.31 -5.77
N LEU A 195 -5.89 22.45 -6.04
CA LEU A 195 -7.21 22.50 -5.43
C LEU A 195 -7.17 22.01 -3.97
N PHE A 196 -6.60 22.82 -3.08
CA PHE A 196 -6.54 22.56 -1.65
C PHE A 196 -7.94 22.63 -1.00
N LYS A 197 -8.17 21.82 0.04
CA LYS A 197 -9.40 21.79 0.84
C LYS A 197 -9.24 22.52 2.17
#